data_AF-A0A1V5JN84-F1
#
_entry.id   AF-A0A1V5JN84-F1
#
_cell.length_a   1.000
_cell.length_b   1.000
_cell.length_c   1.000
_cell.angle_alpha   90.00
_cell.angle_beta   90.00
_cell.angle_gamma   90.00
#
_symmetry.space_group_name_H-M   'P 1'
#
loop_
_entity.id
_entity.type
_entity.pdbx_description
1 polymer ?
#
loop_
_entity_poly.entity_id
_entity_poly.type
_entity_poly.pdbx_seq_one_letter_code
_entity_poly.pdbx_strand_id
1 'polypeptide(L)'
;MKISQKYSHLNGEEYLIVHHNNLYKEIMQVVNSINATEYLTKVSQEKTMPGAMLFSPIELNKAFNNEFKALGWSESRYKYYITTDQRLLPELITLPYDKQRDFLISKGVTHPISSYKQTDFVKDQIAVEVQFGKYAFVAFDLFVKHLLFYSGGVINLGIEILPTKTMQSKMSSGVAYYEGEVYNILRHGRNNPPVPLLILGIEP
;
A
#
# COMPACT_ATOMS: atom_id res chain seq x y z
N MET A 1 1.85 7.03 17.66
CA MET A 1 0.44 6.82 17.28
C MET A 1 0.04 5.49 17.88
N LYS A 2 -1.20 5.06 17.68
CA LYS A 2 -1.62 3.69 18.02
C LYS A 2 -2.31 3.04 16.84
N ILE A 3 -2.26 1.70 16.81
CA ILE A 3 -3.06 0.87 15.91
C ILE A 3 -4.36 0.57 16.64
N SER A 4 -5.45 1.22 16.20
CA SER A 4 -6.78 1.09 16.80
C SER A 4 -7.58 -0.05 16.19
N GLN A 5 -7.34 -0.39 14.92
CA GLN A 5 -8.07 -1.45 14.22
C GLN A 5 -7.14 -2.23 13.29
N LYS A 6 -7.48 -3.49 13.04
CA LYS A 6 -6.76 -4.36 12.10
C LYS A 6 -7.72 -5.23 11.31
N TYR A 7 -7.38 -5.46 10.05
CA TYR A 7 -8.07 -6.42 9.19
C TYR A 7 -7.05 -7.30 8.49
N SER A 8 -7.07 -8.60 8.79
CA SER A 8 -6.23 -9.61 8.16
C SER A 8 -6.99 -10.25 6.99
N HIS A 9 -6.60 -9.91 5.78
CA HIS A 9 -7.16 -10.48 4.55
C HIS A 9 -6.31 -11.66 4.09
N LEU A 10 -6.96 -12.80 3.84
CA LEU A 10 -6.28 -14.06 3.48
C LEU A 10 -5.18 -14.44 4.48
N ASN A 11 -5.44 -14.23 5.78
CA ASN A 11 -4.54 -14.52 6.89
C ASN A 11 -3.16 -13.83 6.79
N GLY A 12 -3.14 -12.59 6.29
CA GLY A 12 -1.90 -11.83 6.12
C GLY A 12 -1.18 -11.53 7.43
N GLU A 13 -1.91 -11.14 8.48
CA GLU A 13 -1.31 -10.90 9.80
C GLU A 13 -0.67 -12.18 10.36
N GLU A 14 -1.36 -13.31 10.24
CA GLU A 14 -0.88 -14.61 10.67
C GLU A 14 0.39 -15.01 9.92
N TYR A 15 0.44 -14.79 8.60
CA TYR A 15 1.64 -15.01 7.80
C TYR A 15 2.82 -14.18 8.31
N LEU A 16 2.60 -12.90 8.62
CA LEU A 16 3.63 -12.04 9.21
C LEU A 16 4.10 -12.54 10.58
N ILE A 17 3.18 -12.93 11.46
CA ILE A 17 3.52 -13.42 12.80
C ILE A 17 4.35 -14.71 12.73
N VAL A 18 4.03 -15.62 11.81
CA VAL A 18 4.72 -16.92 11.69
C VAL A 18 6.05 -16.80 10.95
N HIS A 19 6.09 -16.07 9.83
CA HIS A 19 7.24 -16.09 8.92
C HIS A 19 8.10 -14.83 9.00
N HIS A 20 7.55 -13.70 9.44
CA HIS A 20 8.21 -12.38 9.42
C HIS A 20 8.00 -11.59 10.73
N ASN A 21 8.01 -12.28 11.88
CA ASN A 21 7.65 -11.67 13.18
C ASN A 21 8.52 -10.45 13.54
N ASN A 22 9.78 -10.44 13.11
CA ASN A 22 10.67 -9.30 13.32
C ASN A 22 10.18 -8.06 12.53
N LEU A 23 9.82 -8.22 11.26
CA LEU A 23 9.26 -7.13 10.45
C LEU A 23 7.92 -6.66 11.01
N TYR A 24 7.07 -7.59 11.45
CA TYR A 24 5.80 -7.24 12.09
C TYR A 24 6.03 -6.32 13.31
N LYS A 25 6.96 -6.67 14.19
CA LYS A 25 7.35 -5.83 15.33
C LYS A 25 7.93 -4.49 14.91
N GLU A 26 8.78 -4.45 13.88
CA GLU A 26 9.30 -3.20 13.31
C GLU A 26 8.17 -2.26 12.84
N ILE A 27 7.18 -2.79 12.11
CA ILE A 27 6.04 -2.00 11.62
C ILE A 27 5.22 -1.43 12.79
N MET A 28 4.94 -2.25 13.82
CA MET A 28 4.26 -1.77 15.02
C MET A 28 5.07 -0.68 15.73
N GLN A 29 6.40 -0.85 15.80
CA GLN A 29 7.29 0.13 16.40
C GLN A 29 7.25 1.46 15.64
N VAL A 30 7.28 1.45 14.31
CA VAL A 30 7.18 2.65 13.47
C VAL A 30 5.88 3.41 13.72
N VAL A 31 4.73 2.72 13.76
CA VAL A 31 3.47 3.39 14.06
C VAL A 31 3.51 3.99 15.48
N ASN A 32 4.05 3.26 16.44
CA ASN A 32 4.07 3.71 17.84
C ASN A 32 5.04 4.88 18.07
N SER A 33 6.14 5.00 17.31
CA SER A 33 7.14 6.07 17.47
C SER A 33 6.65 7.45 17.03
N ILE A 34 5.69 7.52 16.10
CA ILE A 34 5.25 8.79 15.50
C ILE A 34 4.23 9.49 16.39
N ASN A 35 4.55 10.65 16.97
CA ASN A 35 3.57 11.44 17.71
C ASN A 35 2.69 12.28 16.77
N ALA A 36 1.45 11.82 16.51
CA ALA A 36 0.56 12.49 15.56
C ALA A 36 0.29 13.97 15.89
N THR A 37 0.23 14.33 17.17
CA THR A 37 -0.16 15.68 17.61
C THR A 37 0.83 16.75 17.16
N GLU A 38 2.09 16.38 16.93
CA GLU A 38 3.12 17.27 16.38
C GLU A 38 2.85 17.67 14.93
N TYR A 39 2.01 16.91 14.22
CA TYR A 39 1.65 17.13 12.83
C TYR A 39 0.25 17.75 12.64
N LEU A 40 -0.38 18.23 13.72
CA LEU A 40 -1.63 19.01 13.68
C LEU A 40 -1.34 20.47 13.30
N THR A 41 -0.73 20.67 12.14
CA THR A 41 -0.12 21.95 11.71
C THR A 41 -0.89 22.63 10.58
N LYS A 42 -1.79 21.91 9.92
CA LYS A 42 -2.47 22.38 8.71
C LYS A 42 -3.70 23.22 9.07
N VAL A 43 -3.71 24.50 8.71
CA VAL A 43 -4.91 25.34 8.79
C VAL A 43 -5.83 25.02 7.62
N SER A 44 -7.07 24.63 7.92
CA SER A 44 -8.09 24.33 6.92
C SER A 44 -8.56 25.57 6.16
N GLN A 45 -8.61 25.46 4.84
CA GLN A 45 -9.20 26.44 3.92
C GLN A 45 -10.53 25.94 3.32
N GLU A 46 -11.06 24.83 3.84
CA GLU A 46 -12.28 24.21 3.33
C GLU A 46 -13.51 24.99 3.81
N LYS A 47 -14.47 25.21 2.90
CA LYS A 47 -15.71 25.98 3.19
C LYS A 47 -16.47 25.44 4.40
N THR A 48 -16.41 24.13 4.64
CA THR A 48 -17.11 23.44 5.73
C THR A 48 -16.35 23.49 7.07
N MET A 49 -15.05 23.84 7.07
CA MET A 49 -14.19 23.83 8.26
C MET A 49 -13.16 24.97 8.23
N PRO A 50 -13.54 26.24 8.05
CA PRO A 50 -12.57 27.32 7.92
C PRO A 50 -11.78 27.52 9.22
N GLY A 51 -10.45 27.58 9.14
CA GLY A 51 -9.57 27.89 10.27
C GLY A 51 -9.30 26.74 11.25
N ALA A 52 -9.88 25.55 11.06
CA ALA A 52 -9.60 24.39 11.89
C ALA A 52 -8.14 23.91 11.71
N MET A 53 -7.50 23.51 12.82
CA MET A 53 -6.20 22.83 12.78
C MET A 53 -6.41 21.35 12.48
N LEU A 54 -5.81 20.89 11.39
CA LEU A 54 -5.92 19.54 10.86
C LEU A 54 -4.53 18.88 10.82
N PHE A 55 -4.52 17.55 10.79
CA PHE A 55 -3.29 16.81 10.56
C PHE A 55 -2.82 17.04 9.12
N SER A 56 -1.52 17.27 8.96
CA SER A 56 -0.87 17.44 7.67
C SER A 56 -0.49 16.08 7.06
N PRO A 57 -1.14 15.63 5.97
CA PRO A 57 -0.79 14.38 5.30
C PRO A 57 0.68 14.36 4.83
N ILE A 58 1.18 15.51 4.38
CA ILE A 58 2.55 15.65 3.86
C ILE A 58 3.57 15.41 4.96
N GLU A 59 3.36 16.01 6.14
CA GLU A 59 4.30 15.86 7.25
C GLU A 59 4.21 14.48 7.90
N LEU A 60 3.00 13.91 8.00
CA LEU A 60 2.82 12.54 8.42
C LEU A 60 3.53 11.54 7.49
N ASN A 61 3.33 11.66 6.17
CA ASN A 61 4.05 10.84 5.20
C ASN A 61 5.57 10.96 5.34
N LYS A 62 6.07 12.18 5.59
CA LYS A 62 7.51 12.41 5.83
C LYS A 62 7.99 11.72 7.11
N ALA A 63 7.21 11.77 8.18
CA ALA A 63 7.52 11.09 9.44
C ALA A 63 7.64 9.57 9.24
N PHE A 64 6.62 8.95 8.63
CA PHE A 64 6.64 7.52 8.31
C PHE A 64 7.83 7.15 7.42
N ASN A 65 8.12 7.95 6.39
CA ASN A 65 9.25 7.72 5.50
C ASN A 65 10.60 7.71 6.23
N ASN A 66 10.80 8.65 7.18
CA ASN A 66 12.02 8.70 7.97
C ASN A 66 12.18 7.47 8.87
N GLU A 67 11.10 7.08 9.57
CA GLU A 67 11.11 5.94 10.49
C GLU A 67 11.34 4.61 9.75
N PHE A 68 10.63 4.39 8.63
CA PHE A 68 10.82 3.18 7.82
C PHE A 68 12.22 3.12 7.20
N LYS A 69 12.74 4.22 6.65
CA LYS A 69 14.10 4.26 6.09
C LYS A 69 15.18 4.02 7.13
N ALA A 70 15.00 4.51 8.36
CA ALA A 70 15.92 4.27 9.46
C ALA A 70 16.05 2.76 9.79
N LEU A 71 15.00 1.98 9.52
CA LEU A 71 14.97 0.53 9.69
C LEU A 71 15.32 -0.24 8.41
N GLY A 72 15.83 0.45 7.38
CA GLY A 72 16.29 -0.16 6.13
C GLY A 72 15.17 -0.56 5.16
N TRP A 73 13.95 -0.06 5.36
CA TRP A 73 12.91 -0.20 4.33
C TRP A 73 13.20 0.74 3.16
N SER A 74 13.02 0.24 1.95
CA SER A 74 13.39 0.97 0.74
C SER A 74 12.30 0.93 -0.31
N GLU A 75 12.27 1.94 -1.16
CA GLU A 75 11.39 1.99 -2.30
C GLU A 75 11.70 0.90 -3.31
N SER A 76 10.67 0.26 -3.87
CA SER A 76 10.82 -0.76 -4.89
C SER A 76 10.08 -0.39 -6.16
N ARG A 77 10.76 -0.54 -7.31
CA ARG A 77 10.16 -0.36 -8.64
C ARG A 77 10.09 -1.70 -9.36
N TYR A 78 8.88 -2.13 -9.66
CA TYR A 78 8.62 -3.31 -10.47
C TYR A 78 8.34 -2.90 -11.92
N LYS A 79 9.21 -3.34 -12.84
CA LYS A 79 9.08 -3.11 -14.28
C LYS A 79 8.54 -4.36 -14.95
N TYR A 80 7.66 -4.18 -15.91
CA TYR A 80 7.01 -5.28 -16.63
C TYR A 80 6.59 -4.83 -18.03
N TYR A 81 6.37 -5.78 -18.93
CA TYR A 81 5.71 -5.56 -20.20
C TYR A 81 4.24 -5.94 -20.12
N ILE A 82 3.40 -5.21 -20.85
CA ILE A 82 1.96 -5.49 -20.92
C ILE A 82 1.60 -6.26 -22.18
N THR A 83 0.56 -7.09 -22.07
CA THR A 83 -0.10 -7.76 -23.20
C THR A 83 -1.59 -7.82 -22.93
N THR A 84 -2.39 -7.77 -23.99
CA THR A 84 -3.83 -8.05 -23.95
C THR A 84 -4.15 -9.49 -24.35
N ASP A 85 -3.13 -10.28 -24.76
CA ASP A 85 -3.28 -11.70 -25.06
C ASP A 85 -3.13 -12.54 -23.79
N GLN A 86 -4.26 -12.99 -23.25
CA GLN A 86 -4.32 -13.79 -22.03
C GLN A 86 -3.49 -15.08 -22.11
N ARG A 87 -3.29 -15.65 -23.31
CA ARG A 87 -2.55 -16.91 -23.48
C ARG A 87 -1.07 -16.75 -23.18
N LEU A 88 -0.55 -15.53 -23.30
CA LEU A 88 0.86 -15.20 -23.06
C LEU A 88 1.16 -14.89 -21.60
N LEU A 89 0.14 -14.48 -20.82
CA LEU A 89 0.31 -13.98 -19.45
C LEU A 89 1.00 -14.98 -18.51
N PRO A 90 0.61 -16.28 -18.44
CA PRO A 90 1.19 -17.21 -17.47
C PRO A 90 2.71 -17.36 -17.63
N GLU A 91 3.22 -17.33 -18.87
CA GLU A 91 4.66 -17.39 -19.13
C GLU A 91 5.30 -16.02 -18.92
N LEU A 92 4.70 -14.95 -19.46
CA LEU A 92 5.23 -13.59 -19.39
C LEU A 92 5.54 -13.13 -17.96
N ILE A 93 4.63 -13.37 -17.01
CA ILE A 93 4.78 -12.87 -15.63
C ILE A 93 5.91 -13.57 -14.86
N THR A 94 6.31 -14.77 -15.28
CA THR A 94 7.41 -15.53 -14.66
C THR A 94 8.78 -15.14 -15.22
N LEU A 95 8.81 -14.45 -16.36
CA LEU A 95 10.04 -14.05 -17.01
C LEU A 95 10.63 -12.79 -16.34
N PRO A 96 11.96 -12.74 -16.18
CA PRO A 96 12.66 -11.49 -15.87
C PRO A 96 12.33 -10.39 -16.89
N TYR A 97 12.32 -9.13 -16.44
CA TYR A 97 11.92 -7.97 -17.26
C TYR A 97 12.67 -7.87 -18.61
N ASP A 98 13.96 -8.18 -18.64
CA ASP A 98 14.78 -8.18 -19.87
C ASP A 98 14.36 -9.27 -20.87
N LYS A 99 13.79 -10.38 -20.39
CA LYS A 99 13.30 -11.49 -21.22
C LYS A 99 11.86 -11.31 -21.69
N GLN A 100 11.05 -10.56 -20.94
CA GLN A 100 9.65 -10.31 -21.29
C GLN A 100 9.50 -9.66 -22.67
N ARG A 101 10.37 -8.71 -23.02
CA ARG A 101 10.32 -8.03 -24.33
C ARG A 101 10.54 -9.02 -25.48
N ASP A 102 11.62 -9.79 -25.40
CA ASP A 102 12.02 -10.71 -26.47
C ASP A 102 11.00 -11.85 -26.60
N PHE A 103 10.42 -12.30 -25.49
CA PHE A 103 9.30 -13.24 -25.48
C PHE A 103 8.10 -12.70 -26.26
N LEU A 104 7.64 -11.47 -25.97
CA LEU A 104 6.52 -10.87 -26.70
C LEU A 104 6.80 -10.73 -28.20
N ILE A 105 8.01 -10.31 -28.57
CA ILE A 105 8.44 -10.22 -29.98
C ILE A 105 8.39 -11.60 -30.65
N SER A 106 8.88 -12.65 -29.96
CA SER A 106 8.85 -14.03 -30.49
C SER A 106 7.43 -14.56 -30.73
N LYS A 107 6.42 -13.99 -30.05
CA LYS A 107 5.00 -14.32 -30.19
C LYS A 107 4.26 -13.40 -31.17
N GLY A 108 4.99 -12.55 -31.91
CA GLY A 108 4.43 -11.67 -32.94
C GLY A 108 3.96 -10.30 -32.45
N VAL A 109 4.24 -9.92 -31.20
CA VAL A 109 3.95 -8.57 -30.71
C VAL A 109 5.00 -7.60 -31.26
N THR A 110 4.60 -6.74 -32.18
CA THR A 110 5.52 -5.83 -32.89
C THR A 110 6.02 -4.66 -32.05
N HIS A 111 5.20 -4.20 -31.09
CA HIS A 111 5.54 -3.07 -30.22
C HIS A 111 5.26 -3.43 -28.75
N PRO A 112 6.12 -4.22 -28.10
CA PRO A 112 5.97 -4.51 -26.67
C PRO A 112 6.00 -3.22 -25.85
N ILE A 113 4.96 -3.01 -25.04
CA ILE A 113 4.82 -1.81 -24.22
C ILE A 113 5.39 -2.09 -22.83
N SER A 114 6.44 -1.35 -22.46
CA SER A 114 6.97 -1.39 -21.10
C SER A 114 6.14 -0.51 -20.16
N SER A 115 5.93 -0.98 -18.94
CA SER A 115 5.34 -0.22 -17.84
C SER A 115 6.13 -0.47 -16.56
N TYR A 116 5.77 0.26 -15.50
CA TYR A 116 6.26 0.01 -14.16
C TYR A 116 5.25 0.47 -13.12
N LYS A 117 5.41 -0.05 -11.90
CA LYS A 117 4.82 0.48 -10.68
C LYS A 117 5.90 0.60 -9.60
N GLN A 118 5.60 1.42 -8.62
CA GLN A 118 6.52 1.79 -7.56
C GLN A 118 5.74 1.77 -6.25
N THR A 119 6.37 1.26 -5.21
CA THR A 119 5.80 1.12 -3.86
C THR A 119 6.79 1.69 -2.87
N ASP A 120 6.27 2.32 -1.82
CA ASP A 120 7.06 3.20 -0.96
C ASP A 120 8.08 2.44 -0.12
N PHE A 121 7.68 1.30 0.46
CA PHE A 121 8.51 0.56 1.41
C PHE A 121 8.42 -0.95 1.15
N VAL A 122 9.54 -1.57 0.79
CA VAL A 122 9.69 -3.02 0.67
C VAL A 122 10.89 -3.50 1.46
N LYS A 123 10.70 -4.59 2.19
CA LYS A 123 11.75 -5.32 2.90
C LYS A 123 11.33 -6.79 3.02
N ASP A 124 12.25 -7.71 2.71
CA ASP A 124 12.05 -9.17 2.71
C ASP A 124 10.69 -9.64 2.15
N GLN A 125 10.35 -9.15 0.95
CA GLN A 125 9.10 -9.46 0.23
C GLN A 125 7.81 -9.04 0.96
N ILE A 126 7.88 -8.10 1.90
CA ILE A 126 6.73 -7.43 2.49
C ILE A 126 6.70 -6.00 1.95
N ALA A 127 5.56 -5.56 1.41
CA ALA A 127 5.34 -4.15 1.04
C ALA A 127 4.49 -3.45 2.10
N VAL A 128 4.85 -2.21 2.43
CA VAL A 128 4.05 -1.30 3.25
C VAL A 128 3.74 -0.06 2.44
N GLU A 129 2.47 0.34 2.46
CA GLU A 129 1.95 1.59 1.91
C GLU A 129 1.31 2.39 3.04
N VAL A 130 1.65 3.68 3.12
CA VAL A 130 1.09 4.61 4.10
C VAL A 130 0.21 5.60 3.36
N GLN A 131 -1.10 5.51 3.56
CA GLN A 131 -2.05 6.31 2.78
C GLN A 131 -2.82 7.31 3.62
N PHE A 132 -2.39 8.57 3.51
CA PHE A 132 -3.16 9.75 3.88
C PHE A 132 -3.71 10.49 2.65
N GLY A 133 -3.75 9.81 1.49
CA GLY A 133 -4.21 10.33 0.21
C GLY A 133 -5.72 10.20 -0.02
N LYS A 134 -6.16 10.55 -1.23
CA LYS A 134 -7.57 10.42 -1.63
C LYS A 134 -7.97 8.95 -1.79
N TYR A 135 -9.23 8.62 -1.50
CA TYR A 135 -9.81 7.26 -1.61
C TYR A 135 -9.48 6.53 -2.92
N ALA A 136 -9.43 7.24 -4.06
CA ALA A 136 -9.13 6.65 -5.35
C ALA A 136 -7.73 6.02 -5.44
N PHE A 137 -6.75 6.56 -4.72
CA PHE A 137 -5.39 6.02 -4.69
C PHE A 137 -5.29 4.76 -3.83
N VAL A 138 -6.04 4.69 -2.73
CA VAL A 138 -6.04 3.51 -1.86
C VAL A 138 -6.71 2.32 -2.54
N ALA A 139 -7.83 2.55 -3.25
CA ALA A 139 -8.43 1.51 -4.07
C ALA A 139 -7.46 1.00 -5.16
N PHE A 140 -6.66 1.89 -5.75
CA PHE A 140 -5.62 1.48 -6.70
C PHE A 140 -4.53 0.65 -6.02
N ASP A 141 -4.11 1.01 -4.82
CA ASP A 141 -3.06 0.31 -4.09
C ASP A 141 -3.50 -1.12 -3.69
N LEU A 142 -4.69 -1.24 -3.11
CA LEU A 142 -5.27 -2.50 -2.65
C LEU A 142 -5.55 -3.48 -3.81
N PHE A 143 -6.14 -3.02 -4.93
CA PHE A 143 -6.63 -3.90 -5.99
C PHE A 143 -5.69 -4.02 -7.20
N VAL A 144 -4.77 -3.07 -7.41
CA VAL A 144 -3.87 -3.07 -8.57
C VAL A 144 -2.42 -3.21 -8.14
N LYS A 145 -1.92 -2.32 -7.27
CA LYS A 145 -0.50 -2.26 -6.94
C LYS A 145 -0.05 -3.51 -6.21
N HIS A 146 -0.65 -3.85 -5.07
CA HIS A 146 -0.25 -5.05 -4.32
C HIS A 146 -0.38 -6.33 -5.14
N LEU A 147 -1.47 -6.48 -5.91
CA LEU A 147 -1.65 -7.64 -6.79
C LEU A 147 -0.55 -7.76 -7.86
N LEU A 148 -0.13 -6.63 -8.45
CA LEU A 148 0.93 -6.63 -9.45
C LEU A 148 2.28 -7.04 -8.85
N PHE A 149 2.65 -6.50 -7.69
CA PHE A 149 3.89 -6.87 -6.99
C PHE A 149 3.85 -8.33 -6.52
N TYR A 150 2.68 -8.82 -6.08
CA TYR A 150 2.49 -10.20 -5.65
C TYR A 150 2.62 -11.19 -6.82
N SER A 151 1.90 -10.95 -7.91
CA SER A 151 1.97 -11.80 -9.11
C SER A 151 3.32 -11.76 -9.82
N GLY A 152 4.07 -10.66 -9.67
CA GLY A 152 5.45 -10.54 -10.11
C GLY A 152 6.50 -11.17 -9.18
N GLY A 153 6.09 -11.79 -8.07
CA GLY A 153 7.01 -12.42 -7.11
C GLY A 153 7.87 -11.44 -6.32
N VAL A 154 7.52 -10.14 -6.30
CA VAL A 154 8.26 -9.11 -5.57
C VAL A 154 7.87 -9.08 -4.10
N ILE A 155 6.61 -9.39 -3.80
CA ILE A 155 6.09 -9.47 -2.43
C ILE A 155 5.27 -10.75 -2.23
N ASN A 156 5.22 -11.22 -0.98
CA ASN A 156 4.27 -12.26 -0.55
C ASN A 156 3.06 -11.67 0.15
N LEU A 157 3.17 -10.42 0.62
CA LEU A 157 2.14 -9.75 1.40
C LEU A 157 2.24 -8.23 1.28
N GLY A 158 1.08 -7.57 1.18
CA GLY A 158 0.95 -6.11 1.26
C GLY A 158 0.40 -5.64 2.61
N ILE A 159 0.82 -4.47 3.05
CA ILE A 159 0.34 -3.82 4.27
C ILE A 159 -0.11 -2.42 3.91
N GLU A 160 -1.32 -2.07 4.32
CA GLU A 160 -1.90 -0.75 4.09
C GLU A 160 -2.15 -0.07 5.44
N ILE A 161 -1.49 1.07 5.69
CA ILE A 161 -1.65 1.86 6.91
C ILE A 161 -2.55 3.07 6.59
N LEU A 162 -3.72 3.10 7.22
CA LEU A 162 -4.76 4.10 6.98
C LEU A 162 -5.21 4.78 8.27
N PRO A 163 -5.55 6.08 8.24
CA PRO A 163 -6.22 6.70 9.38
C PRO A 163 -7.59 6.04 9.60
N THR A 164 -8.02 5.85 10.84
CA THR A 164 -9.43 5.53 11.12
C THR A 164 -10.32 6.72 10.80
N LYS A 165 -11.64 6.52 10.78
CA LYS A 165 -12.59 7.62 10.60
C LYS A 165 -12.42 8.70 11.67
N THR A 166 -12.08 8.31 12.89
CA THR A 166 -11.77 9.23 14.00
C THR A 166 -10.63 10.16 13.63
N MET A 167 -9.50 9.62 13.15
CA MET A 167 -8.35 10.44 12.75
C MET A 167 -8.65 11.23 11.47
N GLN A 168 -9.24 10.60 10.46
CA GLN A 168 -9.59 11.22 9.18
C GLN A 168 -10.51 12.44 9.35
N SER A 169 -11.41 12.44 10.34
CA SER A 169 -12.27 13.59 10.66
C SER A 169 -11.50 14.88 11.03
N LYS A 170 -10.22 14.74 11.40
CA LYS A 170 -9.28 15.83 11.70
C LYS A 170 -8.25 16.01 10.57
N MET A 171 -8.58 15.57 9.36
CA MET A 171 -7.78 15.71 8.13
C MET A 171 -8.61 16.42 7.07
N SER A 172 -7.99 16.71 5.91
CA SER A 172 -8.71 17.27 4.78
C SER A 172 -9.79 16.33 4.24
N SER A 173 -10.82 16.91 3.64
CA SER A 173 -11.91 16.15 3.02
C SER A 173 -11.41 15.20 1.94
N GLY A 174 -12.04 14.02 1.86
CA GLY A 174 -11.79 13.01 0.83
C GLY A 174 -10.53 12.16 1.05
N VAL A 175 -9.83 12.33 2.18
CA VAL A 175 -8.81 11.38 2.62
C VAL A 175 -9.48 10.02 2.90
N ALA A 176 -8.86 8.94 2.42
CA ALA A 176 -9.35 7.58 2.66
C ALA A 176 -9.30 7.23 4.15
N TYR A 177 -10.11 6.28 4.59
CA TYR A 177 -10.11 5.85 5.99
C TYR A 177 -10.35 4.34 6.09
N TYR A 178 -9.75 3.76 7.13
CA TYR A 178 -9.72 2.33 7.40
C TYR A 178 -11.09 1.65 7.20
N GLU A 179 -12.14 2.18 7.85
CA GLU A 179 -13.47 1.57 7.83
C GLU A 179 -14.06 1.52 6.42
N GLY A 180 -13.84 2.57 5.63
CA GLY A 180 -14.30 2.65 4.24
C GLY A 180 -13.59 1.64 3.34
N GLU A 181 -12.26 1.51 3.49
CA GLU A 181 -11.46 0.64 2.61
C GLU A 181 -11.58 -0.84 2.98
N VAL A 182 -11.69 -1.17 4.27
CA VAL A 182 -12.04 -2.53 4.70
C VAL A 182 -13.44 -2.89 4.22
N TYR A 183 -14.40 -1.96 4.30
CA TYR A 183 -15.74 -2.18 3.75
C TYR A 183 -15.70 -2.44 2.23
N ASN A 184 -14.86 -1.71 1.47
CA ASN A 184 -14.66 -1.95 0.05
C ASN A 184 -14.19 -3.39 -0.21
N ILE A 185 -13.16 -3.86 0.50
CA ILE A 185 -12.66 -5.25 0.35
C ILE A 185 -13.73 -6.28 0.70
N LEU A 186 -14.42 -6.12 1.84
CA LEU A 186 -15.46 -7.06 2.26
C LEU A 186 -16.58 -7.17 1.21
N ARG A 187 -16.90 -6.09 0.50
CA ARG A 187 -17.90 -6.10 -0.58
C ARG A 187 -17.46 -6.84 -1.84
N HIS A 188 -16.16 -7.00 -2.09
CA HIS A 188 -15.64 -7.77 -3.22
C HIS A 188 -15.71 -9.29 -2.99
N GLY A 189 -16.01 -9.72 -1.76
CA GLY A 189 -16.10 -11.12 -1.37
C GLY A 189 -14.79 -11.66 -0.77
N ARG A 190 -14.84 -12.89 -0.25
CA ARG A 190 -13.82 -13.42 0.67
C ARG A 190 -12.39 -13.51 0.10
N ASN A 191 -12.24 -13.69 -1.22
CA ASN A 191 -10.95 -13.99 -1.85
C ASN A 191 -10.44 -12.88 -2.76
N ASN A 192 -11.02 -11.68 -2.69
CA ASN A 192 -10.67 -10.57 -3.56
C ASN A 192 -10.24 -9.35 -2.72
N PRO A 193 -9.05 -8.78 -2.93
CA PRO A 193 -8.06 -9.16 -3.96
C PRO A 193 -7.33 -10.47 -3.65
N PRO A 194 -6.84 -11.21 -4.66
CA PRO A 194 -6.16 -12.50 -4.46
C PRO A 194 -4.68 -12.30 -4.06
N VAL A 195 -4.46 -11.47 -3.05
CA VAL A 195 -3.15 -11.15 -2.45
C VAL A 195 -3.35 -11.07 -0.93
N PRO A 196 -2.50 -11.69 -0.11
CA PRO A 196 -2.55 -11.49 1.35
C PRO A 196 -2.32 -10.03 1.72
N LEU A 197 -3.21 -9.47 2.54
CA LEU A 197 -3.10 -8.09 3.00
C LEU A 197 -3.28 -7.99 4.51
N LEU A 198 -2.57 -7.05 5.12
CA LEU A 198 -2.86 -6.56 6.46
C LEU A 198 -3.19 -5.07 6.39
N ILE A 199 -4.40 -4.70 6.82
CA ILE A 199 -4.81 -3.30 6.88
C ILE A 199 -4.78 -2.84 8.32
N LEU A 200 -4.07 -1.75 8.58
CA LEU A 200 -3.88 -1.17 9.91
C LEU A 200 -4.59 0.18 9.97
N GLY A 201 -5.58 0.28 10.85
CA GLY A 201 -6.27 1.52 11.18
C GLY A 201 -5.56 2.24 12.31
N ILE A 202 -5.02 3.42 12.04
CA ILE A 202 -4.22 4.20 13.00
C ILE A 202 -4.93 5.44 13.51
N GLU A 203 -4.59 5.82 14.73
CA GLU A 203 -5.06 7.01 15.42
C GLU A 203 -3.90 7.70 16.16
N PRO A 204 -4.03 9.01 16.47
CA PRO A 204 -3.13 9.72 17.38
C PRO A 204 -2.87 8.95 18.68
#